data_AF-A0A7C1FMI4-F1
#
_entry.id   AF-A0A7C1FMI4-F1
#
_cell.length_a   1.000
_cell.length_b   1.000
_cell.length_c   1.000
_cell.angle_alpha   90.00
_cell.angle_beta   90.00
_cell.angle_gamma   90.00
#
_symmetry.space_group_name_H-M   'P 1'
#
loop_
_entity.id
_entity.type
_entity.pdbx_description
1 polymer ?
#
loop_
_entity_poly.entity_id
_entity_poly.type
_entity_poly.pdbx_seq_one_letter_code
_entity_poly.pdbx_strand_id
1 'polypeptide(L)'
;LIPLCHPLEISLVEVDFEPNFDAGILRVETRVKVWGRTGAEMEAMVGGAVACLAVYDMIKAVDRQAIIRNLRLIEKSGGKSGHFKAQNYVGEVVAVNLSEQKGMPKRNVKEAILEKGYGILGDAHSHSERPLSIFPLEALALAPKEVLESLKEGEYSENLTIRGIPLEELRVGRVLKVGEALVQITQIGKGKLEPSGRPWIVSREGRFGRTLEGGKVKVGDKVELL
;
A
#
# COMPACT_ATOMS: atom_id res chain seq x y z
N LEU A 1 -14.33 -1.52 26.38
CA LEU A 1 -13.84 -2.54 27.33
C LEU A 1 -12.32 -2.60 27.19
N ILE A 2 -11.56 -2.19 28.21
CA ILE A 2 -10.11 -2.39 28.25
C ILE A 2 -9.83 -3.26 29.49
N PRO A 3 -9.57 -4.57 29.33
CA PRO A 3 -9.67 -5.56 30.41
C PRO A 3 -8.82 -5.31 31.67
N LEU A 4 -7.81 -4.43 31.60
CA LEU A 4 -6.85 -4.18 32.70
C LEU A 4 -6.58 -2.69 32.94
N CYS A 5 -7.51 -1.81 32.57
CA CYS A 5 -7.37 -0.36 32.76
C CYS A 5 -8.42 0.19 33.73
N HIS A 6 -8.05 1.27 34.43
CA HIS A 6 -9.01 2.09 35.15
C HIS A 6 -9.77 2.96 34.14
N PRO A 7 -11.04 3.30 34.40
CA PRO A 7 -11.77 4.26 33.58
C PRO A 7 -11.03 5.61 33.52
N LEU A 8 -10.93 6.18 32.32
CA LEU A 8 -10.48 7.55 32.12
C LEU A 8 -11.70 8.47 32.00
N GLU A 9 -11.60 9.68 32.55
CA GLU A 9 -12.58 10.74 32.30
C GLU A 9 -12.37 11.29 30.89
N ILE A 10 -13.13 10.73 29.95
CA ILE A 10 -13.06 11.11 28.54
C ILE A 10 -13.79 12.44 28.31
N SER A 11 -13.06 13.42 27.80
CA SER A 11 -13.56 14.75 27.47
C SER A 11 -14.19 14.80 26.08
N LEU A 12 -13.75 13.92 25.18
CA LEU A 12 -14.22 13.85 23.79
C LEU A 12 -13.98 12.45 23.21
N VAL A 13 -14.97 11.95 22.46
CA VAL A 13 -14.81 10.85 21.50
C VAL A 13 -15.41 11.30 20.18
N GLU A 14 -14.62 11.28 19.12
CA GLU A 14 -15.06 11.49 17.74
C GLU A 14 -14.73 10.23 16.94
N VAL A 15 -15.65 9.81 16.07
CA VAL A 15 -15.43 8.71 15.13
C VAL A 15 -15.82 9.21 13.75
N ASP A 16 -14.84 9.24 12.86
CA ASP A 16 -14.99 9.69 11.49
C ASP A 16 -14.92 8.50 10.52
N PHE A 17 -15.72 8.59 9.45
CA PHE A 17 -15.85 7.57 8.43
C PHE A 17 -15.56 8.17 7.07
N GLU A 18 -14.56 7.64 6.38
CA GLU A 18 -14.16 8.06 5.03
C GLU A 18 -14.30 6.87 4.05
N PRO A 19 -15.44 6.76 3.35
CA PRO A 19 -15.64 5.70 2.38
C PRO A 19 -14.87 5.96 1.08
N ASN A 20 -14.23 4.93 0.55
CA ASN A 20 -13.73 4.84 -0.82
C ASN A 20 -14.50 3.73 -1.53
N PHE A 21 -15.58 4.13 -2.22
CA PHE A 21 -16.49 3.19 -2.88
C PHE A 21 -15.83 2.44 -4.03
N ASP A 22 -14.95 3.08 -4.80
CA ASP A 22 -14.26 2.46 -5.92
C ASP A 22 -13.32 1.33 -5.47
N ALA A 23 -12.67 1.50 -4.31
CA ALA A 23 -11.78 0.49 -3.75
C ALA A 23 -12.48 -0.51 -2.81
N GLY A 24 -13.77 -0.30 -2.51
CA GLY A 24 -14.49 -1.09 -1.49
C GLY A 24 -13.89 -0.96 -0.08
N ILE A 25 -13.30 0.20 0.25
CA ILE A 25 -12.61 0.42 1.53
C ILE A 25 -13.36 1.47 2.33
N LEU A 26 -13.60 1.20 3.62
CA LEU A 26 -14.02 2.21 4.59
C LEU A 26 -12.88 2.49 5.56
N ARG A 27 -12.38 3.73 5.57
CA ARG A 27 -11.45 4.16 6.62
C ARG A 27 -12.27 4.67 7.81
N VAL A 28 -11.89 4.19 8.99
CA VAL A 28 -12.45 4.63 10.27
C VAL A 28 -11.33 5.28 11.06
N GLU A 29 -11.56 6.51 11.50
CA GLU A 29 -10.65 7.23 12.38
C GLU A 29 -11.35 7.51 13.71
N THR A 30 -10.65 7.35 14.82
CA THR A 30 -11.19 7.64 16.14
C THR A 30 -10.25 8.57 16.89
N ARG A 31 -10.82 9.64 17.41
CA ARG A 31 -10.11 10.63 18.20
C ARG A 31 -10.67 10.67 19.60
N VAL A 32 -9.79 10.53 20.59
CA VAL A 32 -10.16 10.62 22.00
C VAL A 32 -9.32 11.71 22.67
N LYS A 33 -9.96 12.54 23.49
CA LYS A 33 -9.29 13.52 24.34
C LYS A 33 -9.63 13.27 25.80
N VAL A 34 -8.63 13.41 26.66
CA VAL A 34 -8.75 13.29 28.12
C VAL A 34 -8.00 14.44 28.78
N TRP A 35 -8.50 14.91 29.92
CA TRP A 35 -7.76 15.80 30.81
C TRP A 35 -7.27 14.99 32.02
N GLY A 36 -6.16 14.28 31.85
CA GLY A 36 -5.68 13.34 32.86
C GLY A 36 -4.18 13.07 32.79
N ARG A 37 -3.67 12.33 33.79
CA ARG A 37 -2.26 11.91 33.85
C ARG A 37 -1.94 10.77 32.87
N THR A 38 -2.94 9.97 32.54
CA THR A 38 -2.87 8.86 31.59
C THR A 38 -3.35 9.33 30.22
N GLY A 39 -2.64 8.93 29.16
CA GLY A 39 -3.11 9.16 27.80
C GLY A 39 -4.30 8.25 27.45
N ALA A 40 -4.99 8.58 26.36
CA ALA A 40 -6.18 7.86 25.90
C ALA A 40 -5.94 7.04 24.62
N GLU A 41 -4.72 6.51 24.44
CA GLU A 41 -4.33 5.76 23.24
C GLU A 41 -5.19 4.49 23.08
N MET A 42 -5.42 3.79 24.19
CA MET A 42 -6.19 2.55 24.20
C MET A 42 -7.67 2.81 23.98
N GLU A 43 -8.21 3.89 24.52
CA GLU A 43 -9.59 4.33 24.32
C GLU A 43 -9.84 4.67 22.85
N ALA A 44 -8.89 5.35 22.20
CA ALA A 44 -8.98 5.65 20.78
C ALA A 44 -8.92 4.37 19.92
N MET A 45 -7.97 3.47 20.19
CA MET A 45 -7.85 2.22 19.44
C MET A 45 -9.04 1.28 19.65
N VAL A 46 -9.55 1.19 20.89
CA VAL A 46 -10.75 0.39 21.19
C VAL A 46 -11.99 1.02 20.55
N GLY A 47 -12.12 2.35 20.56
CA GLY A 47 -13.20 3.04 19.86
C GLY A 47 -13.20 2.73 18.36
N GLY A 48 -12.02 2.78 17.72
CA GLY A 48 -11.87 2.40 16.32
C GLY A 48 -12.21 0.93 16.05
N ALA A 49 -11.75 0.01 16.91
CA ALA A 49 -12.08 -1.41 16.79
C ALA A 49 -13.58 -1.66 16.88
N VAL A 50 -14.25 -1.05 17.86
CA VAL A 50 -15.69 -1.19 18.08
C VAL A 50 -16.47 -0.58 16.92
N ALA A 51 -16.06 0.58 16.42
CA ALA A 51 -16.68 1.20 15.24
C ALA A 51 -16.55 0.30 14.00
N CYS A 52 -15.37 -0.26 13.74
CA CYS A 52 -15.17 -1.22 12.66
C CYS A 52 -16.03 -2.49 12.82
N LEU A 53 -16.13 -3.03 14.04
CA LEU A 53 -16.97 -4.20 14.32
C LEU A 53 -18.46 -3.89 14.16
N ALA A 54 -18.90 -2.69 14.52
CA ALA A 54 -20.27 -2.24 14.29
C ALA A 54 -20.57 -2.17 12.79
N VAL A 55 -19.64 -1.65 11.97
CA VAL A 55 -19.79 -1.66 10.51
C VAL A 55 -19.84 -3.09 9.98
N TYR A 56 -18.94 -3.97 10.43
CA TYR A 56 -18.96 -5.38 10.04
C TYR A 56 -20.33 -6.01 10.34
N ASP A 57 -20.88 -5.74 11.52
CA ASP A 57 -22.20 -6.24 11.90
C ASP A 57 -23.31 -5.79 10.93
N MET A 58 -23.24 -4.55 10.43
CA MET A 58 -24.19 -4.03 9.45
C MET A 58 -24.03 -4.68 8.06
N ILE A 59 -22.80 -5.01 7.64
CA ILE A 59 -22.53 -5.49 6.27
C ILE A 59 -22.38 -7.01 6.15
N LYS A 60 -22.28 -7.76 7.25
CA LYS A 60 -21.99 -9.21 7.25
C LYS A 60 -22.98 -10.06 6.44
N ALA A 61 -24.19 -9.56 6.21
CA ALA A 61 -25.17 -10.23 5.35
C ALA A 61 -24.82 -10.10 3.85
N VAL A 62 -24.14 -9.02 3.47
CA VAL A 62 -23.72 -8.69 2.10
C VAL A 62 -22.31 -9.21 1.81
N ASP A 63 -21.36 -8.96 2.72
CA ASP A 63 -19.98 -9.42 2.60
C ASP A 63 -19.47 -10.02 3.91
N ARG A 64 -19.41 -11.36 3.95
CA ARG A 64 -18.86 -12.11 5.09
C ARG A 64 -17.34 -12.13 5.12
N GLN A 65 -16.70 -11.81 3.99
CA GLN A 65 -15.26 -11.82 3.82
C GLN A 65 -14.64 -10.45 4.10
N ALA A 66 -15.42 -9.46 4.54
CA ALA A 66 -14.88 -8.18 4.99
C ALA A 66 -13.87 -8.40 6.13
N ILE A 67 -12.73 -7.69 6.07
CA ILE A 67 -11.63 -7.83 7.04
C ILE A 67 -11.33 -6.46 7.64
N ILE A 68 -11.21 -6.40 8.96
CA ILE A 68 -10.69 -5.22 9.66
C ILE A 68 -9.17 -5.30 9.65
N ARG A 69 -8.50 -4.29 9.08
CA ARG A 69 -7.03 -4.22 8.95
C ARG A 69 -6.49 -2.90 9.47
N ASN A 70 -5.18 -2.86 9.75
CA ASN A 70 -4.42 -1.64 10.07
C ASN A 70 -4.98 -0.81 11.24
N LEU A 71 -5.55 -1.48 12.25
CA LEU A 71 -5.90 -0.83 13.52
C LEU A 71 -4.63 -0.42 14.26
N ARG A 72 -4.29 0.87 14.22
CA ARG A 72 -3.08 1.41 14.83
C ARG A 72 -3.28 2.84 15.33
N LEU A 73 -2.42 3.27 16.26
CA LEU A 73 -2.31 4.67 16.64
C LEU A 73 -1.62 5.46 15.52
N ILE A 74 -2.28 6.51 15.02
CA ILE A 74 -1.76 7.36 13.94
C ILE A 74 -1.12 8.65 14.46
N GLU A 75 -1.62 9.18 15.57
CA GLU A 75 -1.15 10.42 16.18
C GLU A 75 -1.50 10.42 17.67
N LYS A 76 -0.60 10.92 18.50
CA LYS A 76 -0.86 11.19 19.90
C LYS A 76 -0.09 12.44 20.30
N SER A 77 -0.79 13.47 20.73
CA SER A 77 -0.21 14.69 21.29
C SER A 77 -0.39 14.75 22.80
N GLY A 78 0.60 15.27 23.52
CA GLY A 78 0.55 15.49 24.97
C GLY A 78 1.10 14.34 25.81
N GLY A 79 1.10 14.53 27.13
CA GLY A 79 1.75 13.63 28.08
C GLY A 79 3.28 13.68 28.03
N LYS A 80 3.93 12.90 28.91
CA LYS A 80 5.39 12.92 29.08
C LYS A 80 6.18 12.49 27.84
N SER A 81 5.59 11.62 27.00
CA SER A 81 6.23 11.07 25.81
C SER A 81 6.24 12.04 24.62
N GLY A 82 5.66 13.24 24.76
CA GLY A 82 5.60 14.23 23.69
C GLY A 82 4.64 13.85 22.56
N HIS A 83 4.82 14.50 21.41
CA HIS A 83 4.00 14.29 20.21
C HIS A 83 4.54 13.10 19.41
N PHE A 84 3.70 12.10 19.25
CA PHE A 84 3.91 10.98 18.36
C PHE A 84 3.05 11.15 17.11
N LYS A 85 3.66 10.95 15.94
CA LYS A 85 2.97 10.78 14.67
C LYS A 85 3.50 9.53 14.01
N ALA A 86 2.61 8.61 13.66
CA ALA A 86 3.00 7.35 13.04
C ALA A 86 3.73 7.64 11.72
N GLN A 87 4.88 7.00 11.54
CA GLN A 87 5.61 7.12 10.28
C GLN A 87 4.83 6.42 9.15
N ASN A 88 4.97 6.96 7.95
CA ASN A 88 4.49 6.33 6.75
C ASN A 88 5.28 5.04 6.48
N TYR A 89 4.69 4.14 5.70
CA TYR A 89 5.39 2.92 5.28
C TYR A 89 6.58 3.28 4.39
N VAL A 90 7.73 2.76 4.76
CA VAL A 90 8.98 2.93 4.05
C VAL A 90 9.45 1.57 3.56
N GLY A 91 9.61 1.47 2.25
CA GLY A 91 10.19 0.36 1.55
C GLY A 91 11.43 0.75 0.76
N GLU A 92 11.81 -0.12 -0.16
CA GLU A 92 12.94 0.07 -1.06
C GLU A 92 12.69 -0.54 -2.44
N VAL A 93 13.41 -0.02 -3.43
CA VAL A 93 13.46 -0.55 -4.79
C VAL A 93 14.45 -1.72 -4.85
N VAL A 94 13.95 -2.90 -5.18
CA VAL A 94 14.73 -4.15 -5.30
C VAL A 94 15.26 -4.35 -6.71
N ALA A 95 14.49 -3.94 -7.73
CA ALA A 95 14.88 -4.08 -9.13
C ALA A 95 14.31 -2.95 -9.97
N VAL A 96 15.07 -2.56 -10.99
CA VAL A 96 14.66 -1.60 -12.03
C VAL A 96 14.87 -2.27 -13.38
N ASN A 97 13.79 -2.47 -14.13
CA ASN A 97 13.83 -3.19 -15.40
C ASN A 97 13.24 -2.36 -16.56
N LEU A 98 13.85 -2.49 -17.73
CA LEU A 98 13.51 -1.76 -18.95
C LEU A 98 13.35 -2.75 -20.12
N SER A 99 12.38 -2.53 -21.01
CA SER A 99 12.36 -3.17 -22.32
C SER A 99 12.37 -2.12 -23.43
N GLU A 100 13.39 -2.21 -24.29
CA GLU A 100 13.58 -1.30 -25.43
C GLU A 100 12.55 -1.56 -26.55
N GLN A 101 11.99 -2.77 -26.65
CA GLN A 101 11.04 -3.15 -27.69
C GLN A 101 9.90 -4.00 -27.15
N LYS A 102 8.68 -3.73 -27.61
CA LYS A 102 7.49 -4.48 -27.21
C LYS A 102 7.65 -5.97 -27.58
N GLY A 103 7.52 -6.85 -26.58
CA GLY A 103 7.70 -8.30 -26.74
C GLY A 103 9.11 -8.80 -26.43
N MET A 104 10.09 -7.92 -26.21
CA MET A 104 11.40 -8.32 -25.69
C MET A 104 11.39 -8.44 -24.16
N PRO A 105 12.13 -9.42 -23.59
CA PRO A 105 12.33 -9.52 -22.14
C PRO A 105 12.89 -8.23 -21.57
N LYS A 106 12.33 -7.77 -20.44
CA LYS A 106 12.86 -6.63 -19.71
C LYS A 106 14.21 -7.01 -19.10
N ARG A 107 15.21 -6.14 -19.24
CA ARG A 107 16.55 -6.32 -18.65
C ARG A 107 16.69 -5.47 -17.39
N ASN A 108 17.42 -5.96 -16.40
CA ASN A 108 17.74 -5.18 -15.21
C ASN A 108 18.77 -4.10 -15.56
N VAL A 109 18.41 -2.84 -15.36
CA VAL A 109 19.22 -1.67 -15.72
C VAL A 109 19.85 -0.98 -14.51
N LYS A 110 19.59 -1.47 -13.28
CA LYS A 110 19.98 -0.87 -11.98
C LYS A 110 19.43 0.53 -11.71
N GLU A 111 19.26 1.37 -12.73
CA GLU A 111 18.69 2.71 -12.64
C GLU A 111 17.93 3.09 -13.92
N ALA A 112 16.96 3.98 -13.76
CA ALA A 112 16.13 4.50 -14.83
C ALA A 112 15.65 5.92 -14.51
N ILE A 113 15.20 6.64 -15.54
CA ILE A 113 14.53 7.93 -15.39
C ILE A 113 13.04 7.71 -15.61
N LEU A 114 12.22 8.11 -14.63
CA LEU A 114 10.77 8.18 -14.79
C LEU A 114 10.39 9.52 -15.41
N GLU A 115 9.59 9.48 -16.47
CA GLU A 115 9.12 10.66 -17.19
C GLU A 115 7.71 11.04 -16.69
N LYS A 116 7.50 12.33 -16.38
CA LYS A 116 6.20 12.84 -15.93
C LYS A 116 5.09 12.52 -16.93
N GLY A 117 3.97 12.00 -16.44
CA GLY A 117 2.83 11.56 -17.24
C GLY A 117 2.98 10.15 -17.82
N TYR A 118 4.18 9.60 -17.81
CA TYR A 118 4.56 8.38 -18.52
C TYR A 118 5.32 7.42 -17.58
N GLY A 119 5.98 6.43 -18.18
CA GLY A 119 6.71 5.37 -17.49
C GLY A 119 8.21 5.65 -17.38
N ILE A 120 9.00 4.61 -17.57
CA ILE A 120 10.46 4.74 -17.72
C ILE A 120 10.77 5.30 -19.11
N LEU A 121 11.62 6.33 -19.18
CA LEU A 121 12.16 6.88 -20.42
C LEU A 121 12.86 5.77 -21.24
N GLY A 122 12.46 5.62 -22.50
CA GLY A 122 12.98 4.58 -23.39
C GLY A 122 12.35 3.19 -23.23
N ASP A 123 11.35 3.01 -22.35
CA ASP A 123 10.59 1.76 -22.26
C ASP A 123 9.48 1.75 -23.33
N ALA A 124 9.35 0.64 -24.06
CA ALA A 124 8.35 0.49 -25.11
C ALA A 124 6.89 0.63 -24.62
N HIS A 125 6.63 0.56 -23.31
CA HIS A 125 5.29 0.70 -22.72
C HIS A 125 5.06 2.05 -22.05
N SER A 126 6.05 2.95 -22.04
CA SER A 126 6.02 4.22 -21.28
C SER A 126 4.89 5.17 -21.65
N HIS A 127 4.35 5.09 -22.86
CA HIS A 127 3.24 5.93 -23.36
C HIS A 127 1.92 5.16 -23.51
N SER A 128 1.82 3.98 -22.89
CA SER A 128 0.57 3.20 -22.86
C SER A 128 -0.36 3.65 -21.74
N GLU A 129 -1.59 3.11 -21.72
CA GLU A 129 -2.54 3.32 -20.61
C GLU A 129 -2.01 2.86 -19.24
N ARG A 130 -1.00 1.98 -19.23
CA ARG A 130 -0.35 1.44 -18.02
C ARG A 130 1.16 1.63 -18.12
N PRO A 131 1.63 2.87 -17.99
CA PRO A 131 2.96 3.24 -18.42
C PRO A 131 4.05 2.72 -17.49
N LEU A 132 3.72 2.42 -16.23
CA LEU A 132 4.65 1.89 -15.24
C LEU A 132 4.06 0.66 -14.54
N SER A 133 4.74 -0.49 -14.65
CA SER A 133 4.40 -1.70 -13.90
C SER A 133 5.27 -1.82 -12.64
N ILE A 134 4.64 -2.07 -11.49
CA ILE A 134 5.29 -2.19 -10.18
C ILE A 134 4.92 -3.55 -9.57
N PHE A 135 5.91 -4.27 -9.05
CA PHE A 135 5.68 -5.53 -8.35
C PHE A 135 6.10 -5.42 -6.88
N PRO A 136 5.15 -5.44 -5.93
CA PRO A 136 5.48 -5.56 -4.50
C PRO A 136 5.81 -7.02 -4.16
N LEU A 137 6.96 -7.26 -3.53
CA LEU A 137 7.37 -8.63 -3.15
C LEU A 137 6.42 -9.26 -2.13
N GLU A 138 5.70 -8.46 -1.36
CA GLU A 138 4.65 -8.90 -0.43
C GLU A 138 3.56 -9.72 -1.12
N ALA A 139 3.32 -9.49 -2.42
CA ALA A 139 2.38 -10.27 -3.21
C ALA A 139 2.73 -11.76 -3.29
N LEU A 140 4.01 -12.13 -3.16
CA LEU A 140 4.43 -13.53 -3.24
C LEU A 140 3.83 -14.39 -2.12
N ALA A 141 3.47 -13.79 -0.97
CA ALA A 141 2.80 -14.50 0.11
C ALA A 141 1.39 -14.99 -0.26
N LEU A 142 0.78 -14.44 -1.32
CA LEU A 142 -0.53 -14.84 -1.83
C LEU A 142 -0.45 -15.87 -2.98
N ALA A 143 0.76 -16.12 -3.51
CA ALA A 143 0.92 -17.02 -4.63
C ALA A 143 0.81 -18.49 -4.18
N PRO A 144 0.11 -19.35 -4.94
CA PRO A 144 0.08 -20.78 -4.66
C PRO A 144 1.47 -21.39 -4.88
N LYS A 145 1.71 -22.55 -4.26
CA LYS A 145 3.03 -23.19 -4.23
C LYS A 145 3.59 -23.44 -5.63
N GLU A 146 2.75 -23.87 -6.57
CA GLU A 146 3.13 -24.17 -7.95
C GLU A 146 3.58 -22.91 -8.70
N VAL A 147 2.97 -21.75 -8.39
CA VAL A 147 3.42 -20.47 -8.94
C VAL A 147 4.77 -20.11 -8.35
N LEU A 148 4.95 -20.22 -7.03
CA LEU A 148 6.23 -19.92 -6.37
C LEU A 148 7.38 -20.79 -6.89
N GLU A 149 7.16 -22.09 -7.07
CA GLU A 149 8.15 -23.04 -7.62
C GLU A 149 8.54 -22.71 -9.07
N SER A 150 7.66 -22.04 -9.81
CA SER A 150 7.95 -21.59 -11.18
C SER A 150 8.74 -20.28 -11.26
N LEU A 151 8.87 -19.55 -10.15
CA LEU A 151 9.60 -18.28 -10.10
C LEU A 151 11.08 -18.53 -9.91
N LYS A 152 11.90 -18.01 -10.82
CA LYS A 152 13.34 -17.90 -10.59
C LYS A 152 13.64 -16.67 -9.73
N GLU A 153 14.36 -16.89 -8.64
CA GLU A 153 14.79 -15.82 -7.76
C GLU A 153 15.66 -14.80 -8.52
N GLY A 154 15.35 -13.51 -8.36
CA GLY A 154 16.07 -12.42 -9.05
C GLY A 154 15.61 -12.11 -10.48
N GLU A 155 14.78 -12.95 -11.11
CA GLU A 155 14.17 -12.64 -12.42
C GLU A 155 12.89 -11.81 -12.25
N TYR A 156 13.08 -10.50 -12.05
CA TYR A 156 11.97 -9.55 -11.99
C TYR A 156 11.71 -8.96 -13.38
N SER A 157 10.48 -9.08 -13.87
CA SER A 157 10.08 -8.53 -15.17
C SER A 157 9.43 -7.16 -15.07
N GLU A 158 8.92 -6.74 -13.92
CA GLU A 158 8.21 -5.46 -13.81
C GLU A 158 9.21 -4.29 -13.78
N ASN A 159 8.80 -3.13 -14.30
CA ASN A 159 9.66 -1.96 -14.35
C ASN A 159 10.28 -1.61 -13.00
N LEU A 160 9.49 -1.70 -11.93
CA LEU A 160 9.97 -1.55 -10.56
C LEU A 160 9.54 -2.77 -9.75
N THR A 161 10.47 -3.37 -9.02
CA THR A 161 10.15 -4.28 -7.92
C THR A 161 10.43 -3.57 -6.62
N ILE A 162 9.49 -3.61 -5.67
CA ILE A 162 9.60 -2.95 -4.37
C ILE A 162 9.33 -3.92 -3.23
N ARG A 163 9.79 -3.58 -2.02
CA ARG A 163 9.45 -4.27 -0.77
C ARG A 163 9.39 -3.30 0.40
N GLY A 164 8.78 -3.68 1.51
CA GLY A 164 8.66 -2.91 2.75
C GLY A 164 7.36 -2.12 2.88
N ILE A 165 6.44 -2.22 1.93
CA ILE A 165 5.11 -1.58 2.02
C ILE A 165 4.04 -2.67 1.98
N PRO A 166 3.16 -2.76 2.99
CA PRO A 166 2.07 -3.73 3.00
C PRO A 166 1.21 -3.64 1.74
N LEU A 167 0.81 -4.81 1.25
CA LEU A 167 0.14 -4.95 -0.04
C LEU A 167 -1.19 -4.19 -0.10
N GLU A 168 -1.91 -4.19 1.02
CA GLU A 168 -3.18 -3.51 1.26
C GLU A 168 -3.07 -1.98 1.24
N GLU A 169 -1.89 -1.44 1.48
CA GLU A 169 -1.64 0.01 1.42
C GLU A 169 -1.34 0.49 0.00
N LEU A 170 -0.93 -0.42 -0.90
CA LEU A 170 -0.66 -0.18 -2.31
C LEU A 170 -1.93 -0.23 -3.17
N ARG A 171 -2.94 0.55 -2.78
CA ARG A 171 -4.26 0.65 -3.42
C ARG A 171 -4.32 1.73 -4.51
N VAL A 172 -5.29 1.62 -5.42
CA VAL A 172 -5.55 2.63 -6.46
C VAL A 172 -5.74 4.01 -5.83
N GLY A 173 -5.14 5.03 -6.45
CA GLY A 173 -5.13 6.41 -6.00
C GLY A 173 -3.95 6.78 -5.09
N ARG A 174 -3.29 5.81 -4.44
CA ARG A 174 -2.15 6.08 -3.54
C ARG A 174 -0.93 6.54 -4.31
N VAL A 175 -0.15 7.40 -3.66
CA VAL A 175 1.07 7.98 -4.22
C VAL A 175 2.27 7.43 -3.47
N LEU A 176 3.26 6.98 -4.22
CA LEU A 176 4.57 6.54 -3.75
C LEU A 176 5.60 7.58 -4.14
N LYS A 177 6.46 7.98 -3.20
CA LYS A 177 7.73 8.61 -3.53
C LYS A 177 8.76 7.51 -3.74
N VAL A 178 9.29 7.39 -4.95
CA VAL A 178 10.27 6.36 -5.33
C VAL A 178 11.54 7.08 -5.77
N GLY A 179 12.59 7.03 -4.95
CA GLY A 179 13.79 7.85 -5.20
C GLY A 179 13.41 9.33 -5.33
N GLU A 180 13.66 9.91 -6.51
CA GLU A 180 13.32 11.31 -6.82
C GLU A 180 11.92 11.49 -7.44
N ALA A 181 11.25 10.41 -7.82
CA ALA A 181 9.99 10.46 -8.56
C ALA A 181 8.76 10.30 -7.66
N LEU A 182 7.62 10.83 -8.12
CA LEU A 182 6.30 10.55 -7.53
C LEU A 182 5.48 9.69 -8.49
N VAL A 183 4.95 8.59 -7.97
CA VAL A 183 4.21 7.59 -8.74
C VAL A 183 2.85 7.34 -8.11
N GLN A 184 1.78 7.52 -8.88
CA GLN A 184 0.43 7.17 -8.45
C GLN A 184 0.06 5.78 -8.93
N ILE A 185 -0.46 4.94 -8.03
CA ILE A 185 -1.06 3.65 -8.39
C ILE A 185 -2.41 3.92 -9.06
N THR A 186 -2.56 3.45 -10.30
CA THR A 186 -3.77 3.64 -11.10
C THR A 186 -4.56 2.34 -11.25
N GLN A 187 -3.93 1.18 -11.04
CA GLN A 187 -4.58 -0.11 -11.21
C GLN A 187 -3.88 -1.21 -10.41
N ILE A 188 -4.66 -2.22 -9.99
CA ILE A 188 -4.19 -3.48 -9.41
C ILE A 188 -4.51 -4.62 -10.39
N GLY A 189 -3.56 -5.53 -10.57
CA GLY A 189 -3.64 -6.66 -11.48
C GLY A 189 -3.80 -6.26 -12.95
N LYS A 190 -4.03 -7.27 -13.78
CA LYS A 190 -4.42 -7.11 -15.19
C LYS A 190 -5.91 -7.46 -15.28
N GLY A 191 -6.64 -6.78 -16.17
CA GLY A 191 -8.06 -7.13 -16.41
C GLY A 191 -8.28 -8.55 -16.96
N LYS A 192 -7.21 -9.20 -17.46
CA LYS A 192 -7.21 -10.61 -17.86
C LYS A 192 -6.37 -11.42 -16.87
N LEU A 193 -6.99 -12.41 -16.23
CA LEU A 193 -6.31 -13.34 -15.34
C LEU A 193 -5.48 -14.34 -16.14
N GLU A 194 -4.24 -14.53 -15.73
CA GLU A 194 -3.35 -15.52 -16.31
C GLU A 194 -3.40 -16.83 -15.50
N PRO A 195 -3.30 -17.99 -16.17
CA PRO A 195 -3.57 -19.28 -15.54
C PRO A 195 -2.41 -19.86 -14.72
N SER A 196 -1.16 -19.46 -15.00
CA SER A 196 0.02 -20.05 -14.34
C SER A 196 1.26 -19.14 -14.41
N GLY A 197 2.32 -19.55 -13.71
CA GLY A 197 3.62 -18.90 -13.73
C GLY A 197 3.65 -17.51 -13.07
N ARG A 198 4.73 -16.77 -13.29
CA ARG A 198 4.83 -15.33 -12.90
C ARG A 198 3.64 -14.48 -13.40
N PRO A 199 3.14 -14.65 -14.64
CA PRO A 199 1.98 -13.88 -15.09
C PRO A 199 0.74 -14.07 -14.21
N TRP A 200 0.56 -15.24 -13.56
CA TRP A 200 -0.54 -15.49 -12.63
C TRP A 200 -0.56 -14.46 -11.50
N ILE A 201 0.56 -14.28 -10.79
CA ILE A 201 0.64 -13.38 -9.64
C ILE A 201 0.59 -11.92 -10.10
N VAL A 202 1.26 -11.58 -11.21
CA VAL A 202 1.24 -10.21 -11.75
C VAL A 202 -0.15 -9.81 -12.23
N SER A 203 -0.92 -10.73 -12.82
CA SER A 203 -2.29 -10.47 -13.27
C SER A 203 -3.27 -10.22 -12.11
N ARG A 204 -2.93 -10.61 -10.89
CA ARG A 204 -3.78 -10.42 -9.69
C ARG A 204 -3.26 -9.31 -8.78
N GLU A 205 -1.95 -9.34 -8.53
CA GLU A 205 -1.28 -8.54 -7.51
C GLU A 205 -0.19 -7.60 -8.07
N GLY A 206 0.00 -7.54 -9.38
CA GLY A 206 0.81 -6.47 -9.97
C GLY A 206 0.17 -5.11 -9.71
N ARG A 207 0.95 -4.06 -9.51
CA ARG A 207 0.45 -2.68 -9.49
C ARG A 207 0.83 -2.03 -10.81
N PHE A 208 -0.03 -1.15 -11.29
CA PHE A 208 0.27 -0.28 -12.42
C PHE A 208 0.03 1.15 -11.99
N GLY A 209 0.84 2.05 -12.53
CA GLY A 209 0.80 3.45 -12.16
C GLY A 209 1.26 4.37 -13.26
N ARG A 210 1.21 5.66 -12.94
CA ARG A 210 1.75 6.74 -13.75
C ARG A 210 2.64 7.63 -12.91
N THR A 211 3.63 8.22 -13.54
CA THR A 211 4.54 9.18 -12.91
C THR A 211 3.84 10.54 -12.81
N LEU A 212 3.63 11.05 -11.60
CA LEU A 212 3.12 12.40 -11.36
C LEU A 212 4.23 13.44 -11.46
N GLU A 213 5.41 13.10 -10.95
CA GLU A 213 6.64 13.89 -11.03
C GLU A 213 7.79 12.97 -11.42
N GLY A 214 8.51 13.34 -12.48
CA GLY A 214 9.63 12.56 -12.99
C GLY A 214 10.87 12.67 -12.11
N GLY A 215 11.80 11.74 -12.27
CA GLY A 215 13.03 11.71 -11.48
C GLY A 215 13.84 10.45 -11.70
N LYS A 216 15.07 10.45 -11.19
CA LYS A 216 15.93 9.26 -11.21
C LYS A 216 15.46 8.26 -10.15
N VAL A 217 15.45 6.99 -10.53
CA VAL A 217 15.20 5.84 -9.66
C VAL A 217 16.29 4.81 -9.85
N LYS A 218 16.83 4.27 -8.77
CA LYS A 218 17.82 3.19 -8.76
C LYS A 218 17.48 2.10 -7.75
N VAL A 219 18.07 0.92 -7.93
CA VAL A 219 18.04 -0.16 -6.95
C VAL A 219 18.63 0.35 -5.63
N GLY A 220 17.95 0.03 -4.53
CA GLY A 220 18.26 0.50 -3.17
C GLY A 220 17.65 1.85 -2.82
N ASP A 221 16.97 2.54 -3.75
CA ASP A 221 16.25 3.77 -3.41
C ASP A 221 15.10 3.49 -2.46
N LYS A 222 14.88 4.46 -1.56
CA LYS A 222 13.74 4.46 -0.63
C LYS A 222 12.43 4.60 -1.40
N VAL A 223 11.42 3.85 -0.97
CA VAL A 223 10.03 3.97 -1.42
C VAL A 223 9.19 4.41 -0.24
N GLU A 224 8.53 5.56 -0.32
CA GLU A 224 7.70 6.08 0.76
C GLU A 224 6.25 6.16 0.31
N LEU A 225 5.34 5.58 1.08
CA LEU A 225 3.92 5.81 0.88
C LEU A 225 3.57 7.22 1.37
N LEU A 226 2.92 8.03 0.54
CA LEU A 226 2.46 9.37 0.90
C LEU A 226 1.01 9.38 1.41
#